data_AF-A0A4R8FYB8-F1
#
_entry.id   AF-A0A4R8FYB8-F1
#
_cell.length_a   1.000
_cell.length_b   1.000
_cell.length_c   1.000
_cell.angle_alpha   90.00
_cell.angle_beta   90.00
_cell.angle_gamma   90.00
#
_symmetry.space_group_name_H-M   'P 1'
#
loop_
_entity.id
_entity.type
_entity.pdbx_description
1 polymer ?
#
loop_
_entity_poly.entity_id
_entity_poly.type
_entity_poly.pdbx_seq_one_letter_code
_entity_poly.pdbx_strand_id
1 'polypeptide(L)'
;MSRKYRPWSRAEYDRLEALLKQGLTYAQIAVEMGRERLSVQGTAQRIGLSSHDRQGRWRRRDWTVIDTLLAECIETRLMTVPQAAKHITALGHDVCASSLYERIKANPDLKKRARMNAQRRMVSVGQRLQRRRHAA
;
A
#
# COMPACT_ATOMS: atom_id res chain seq x y z
N MET A 1 12.66 9.53 -27.97
CA MET A 1 11.63 10.54 -27.61
C MET A 1 12.35 11.78 -27.09
N SER A 2 12.18 12.93 -27.74
CA SER A 2 12.77 14.19 -27.27
C SER A 2 12.15 14.59 -25.92
N ARG A 3 12.96 14.67 -24.86
CA ARG A 3 12.51 15.28 -23.60
C ARG A 3 12.26 16.76 -23.88
N LYS A 4 10.99 17.17 -23.96
CA LYS A 4 10.59 18.58 -24.03
C LYS A 4 10.98 19.26 -22.72
N TYR A 5 12.20 19.79 -22.66
CA TYR A 5 12.70 20.52 -21.50
C TYR A 5 11.89 21.80 -21.31
N ARG A 6 11.15 21.87 -20.20
CA ARG A 6 10.39 23.06 -19.78
C ARG A 6 11.07 23.68 -18.54
N PRO A 7 11.68 24.88 -18.65
CA PRO A 7 12.29 25.58 -17.52
C PRO A 7 11.30 25.79 -16.37
N TRP A 8 11.81 25.86 -15.15
CA TRP A 8 11.00 26.14 -13.94
C TRP A 8 11.02 27.63 -13.64
N SER A 9 9.84 28.23 -13.55
CA SER A 9 9.67 29.62 -13.11
C SER A 9 9.68 29.75 -11.58
N ARG A 10 9.89 30.97 -11.06
CA ARG A 10 9.85 31.23 -9.61
C ARG A 10 8.51 30.83 -8.98
N ALA A 11 7.40 31.21 -9.61
CA ALA A 11 6.06 30.84 -9.15
C ALA A 11 5.85 29.31 -9.08
N GLU A 12 6.47 28.54 -9.98
CA GLU A 12 6.40 27.08 -9.93
C GLU A 12 7.23 26.49 -8.79
N TYR A 13 8.37 27.10 -8.44
CA TYR A 13 9.12 26.72 -7.24
C TYR A 13 8.29 26.96 -5.97
N ASP A 14 7.68 28.14 -5.85
CA ASP A 14 6.87 28.50 -4.69
C ASP A 14 5.62 27.59 -4.59
N ARG A 15 4.97 27.28 -5.73
CA ARG A 15 3.84 26.33 -5.76
C ARG A 15 4.26 24.90 -5.42
N LEU A 16 5.41 24.44 -5.92
CA LEU A 16 5.96 23.13 -5.56
C LEU A 16 6.20 23.04 -4.04
N GLU A 17 6.81 24.07 -3.45
CA GLU A 17 7.04 24.11 -2.00
C GLU A 17 5.74 24.05 -1.21
N ALA A 18 4.71 24.82 -1.61
CA ALA A 18 3.41 24.82 -0.96
C ALA A 18 2.74 23.43 -1.01
N LEU A 19 2.73 22.78 -2.18
CA LEU A 19 2.15 21.44 -2.34
C LEU A 19 2.95 20.37 -1.57
N LEU A 20 4.27 20.52 -1.46
CA LEU A 20 5.11 19.65 -0.64
C LEU A 20 4.83 19.81 0.86
N LYS A 21 4.58 21.04 1.33
CA LYS A 21 4.19 21.35 2.71
C LYS A 21 2.82 20.77 3.06
N GLN A 22 1.89 20.73 2.10
CA GLN A 22 0.60 20.05 2.23
C GLN A 22 0.72 18.51 2.26
N GLY A 23 1.91 17.96 2.04
CA GLY A 23 2.19 16.54 2.15
C GLY A 23 1.83 15.71 0.92
N LEU A 24 1.57 16.36 -0.23
CA LEU A 24 1.30 15.65 -1.48
C LEU A 24 2.53 14.85 -1.95
N THR A 25 2.26 13.75 -2.65
CA THR A 25 3.28 12.94 -3.32
C THR A 25 3.73 13.59 -4.63
N TYR A 26 4.93 13.27 -5.12
CA TYR A 26 5.40 13.78 -6.43
C TYR A 26 4.47 13.43 -7.59
N ALA A 27 3.73 12.31 -7.51
CA ALA A 27 2.76 11.94 -8.53
C ALA A 27 1.53 12.86 -8.51
N GLN A 28 0.98 13.19 -7.34
CA GLN A 28 -0.13 14.13 -7.21
C GLN A 28 0.28 15.54 -7.63
N ILE A 29 1.46 15.98 -7.20
CA ILE A 29 2.02 17.29 -7.59
C ILE A 29 2.22 17.40 -9.10
N ALA A 30 2.68 16.31 -9.74
CA ALA A 30 2.84 16.27 -11.20
C ALA A 30 1.52 16.49 -11.95
N VAL A 31 0.44 15.84 -11.48
CA VAL A 31 -0.91 16.05 -12.03
C VAL A 31 -1.37 17.49 -11.80
N GLU A 32 -1.23 17.99 -10.57
CA GLU A 32 -1.65 19.35 -10.18
C GLU A 32 -0.91 20.46 -10.95
N MET A 33 0.38 20.27 -11.22
CA MET A 33 1.21 21.27 -11.91
C MET A 33 1.26 21.07 -13.43
N GLY A 34 0.65 20.01 -13.96
CA GLY A 34 0.76 19.64 -15.38
C GLY A 34 2.20 19.39 -15.81
N ARG A 35 3.01 18.75 -14.95
CA ARG A 35 4.43 18.45 -15.19
C ARG A 35 4.71 16.96 -15.09
N GLU A 36 5.81 16.52 -15.66
CA GLU A 36 6.25 15.13 -15.53
C GLU A 36 6.70 14.82 -14.09
N ARG A 37 6.29 13.67 -13.55
CA ARG A 37 6.64 13.21 -12.19
C ARG A 37 8.14 13.25 -11.91
N LEU A 38 8.96 12.79 -12.85
CA LEU A 38 10.42 12.78 -12.69
C LEU A 38 11.00 14.20 -12.69
N SER A 39 10.40 15.14 -13.43
CA SER A 39 10.80 16.55 -13.40
C SER A 39 10.52 17.17 -12.03
N VAL A 40 9.33 16.91 -11.46
CA VAL A 40 8.98 17.35 -10.10
C VAL A 40 9.94 16.79 -9.06
N GLN A 41 10.21 15.48 -9.11
CA GLN A 41 11.14 14.81 -8.20
C GLN A 41 12.55 15.39 -8.28
N GLY A 42 13.09 15.55 -9.49
CA GLY A 42 14.44 16.09 -9.70
C GLY A 42 14.55 17.56 -9.28
N THR A 43 13.50 18.35 -9.51
CA THR A 43 13.48 19.74 -9.05
C THR A 43 13.41 19.84 -7.53
N ALA A 44 12.56 19.04 -6.86
CA ALA A 44 12.49 19.01 -5.40
C ALA A 44 13.83 18.62 -4.76
N GLN A 45 14.58 17.70 -5.38
CA GLN A 45 15.95 17.37 -4.97
C GLN A 45 16.90 18.56 -5.14
N ARG A 46 16.88 19.24 -6.29
CA ARG A 46 17.77 20.37 -6.59
C ARG A 46 17.59 21.55 -5.62
N ILE A 47 16.37 21.80 -5.18
CA ILE A 47 16.05 22.90 -4.25
C ILE A 47 16.07 22.48 -2.77
N GLY A 48 16.57 21.27 -2.46
CA GLY A 48 16.71 20.80 -1.07
C GLY A 48 15.42 20.46 -0.35
N LEU A 49 14.28 20.42 -1.05
CA LEU A 49 12.96 20.10 -0.49
C LEU A 49 12.59 18.61 -0.59
N SER A 50 13.50 17.80 -1.12
CA SER A 50 13.36 16.35 -1.14
C SER A 50 13.38 15.81 0.28
N SER A 51 12.27 15.23 0.72
CA SER A 51 12.25 14.33 1.89
C SER A 51 12.27 12.89 1.41
N HIS A 52 13.01 12.04 2.13
CA HIS A 52 12.99 10.60 1.95
C HIS A 52 11.57 10.02 2.11
N ASP A 53 10.70 10.66 2.90
CA ASP A 53 9.29 10.23 3.08
C ASP A 53 8.41 10.46 1.86
N ARG A 54 8.89 11.24 0.87
CA ARG A 54 8.12 11.66 -0.30
C ARG A 54 8.50 10.90 -1.58
N GLN A 55 9.53 10.04 -1.52
CA GLN A 55 10.14 9.36 -2.68
C GLN A 55 9.33 8.15 -3.22
N GLY A 56 8.02 8.08 -2.97
CA GLY A 56 7.12 7.08 -3.55
C GLY A 56 6.77 5.93 -2.61
N ARG A 57 5.94 4.99 -3.11
CA ARG A 57 5.19 3.87 -2.47
C ARG A 57 5.83 3.16 -1.26
N TRP A 58 7.13 3.29 -1.08
CA TRP A 58 7.96 2.60 -0.09
C TRP A 58 7.89 3.16 1.34
N ARG A 59 7.38 4.38 1.54
CA ARG A 59 7.05 4.90 2.89
C ARG A 59 5.57 5.19 2.99
N ARG A 60 4.81 4.10 2.92
CA ARG A 60 3.38 4.06 3.19
C ARG A 60 3.08 4.61 4.59
N ARG A 61 2.30 5.69 4.68
CA ARG A 61 1.97 6.35 5.96
C ARG A 61 0.77 5.73 6.68
N ASP A 62 -0.06 4.96 5.97
CA ASP A 62 -1.26 4.28 6.48
C ASP A 62 -0.97 2.88 7.08
N TRP A 63 0.29 2.53 7.35
CA TRP A 63 0.62 1.22 7.93
C TRP A 63 -0.06 0.97 9.27
N THR A 64 -0.19 1.98 10.12
CA THR A 64 -0.89 1.86 11.41
C THR A 64 -2.36 1.49 11.23
N VAL A 65 -3.03 2.12 10.26
CA VAL A 65 -4.42 1.80 9.89
C VAL A 65 -4.50 0.38 9.32
N ILE A 66 -3.57 0.02 8.44
CA ILE A 66 -3.53 -1.31 7.83
C ILE A 66 -3.27 -2.41 8.84
N ASP A 67 -2.38 -2.19 9.82
CA ASP A 67 -2.11 -3.17 10.87
C ASP A 67 -3.36 -3.39 11.74
N THR A 68 -4.10 -2.31 12.01
CA THR A 68 -5.37 -2.38 12.75
C THR A 68 -6.40 -3.18 11.96
N LEU A 69 -6.59 -2.87 10.67
CA LEU A 69 -7.49 -3.61 9.79
C LEU A 69 -7.07 -5.07 9.63
N LEU A 70 -5.77 -5.34 9.55
CA LEU A 70 -5.21 -6.68 9.45
C LEU A 70 -5.51 -7.50 10.71
N ALA A 71 -5.33 -6.91 11.89
CA ALA A 71 -5.69 -7.52 13.15
C ALA A 71 -7.20 -7.83 13.19
N GLU A 72 -8.06 -6.86 12.87
CA GLU A 72 -9.51 -7.08 12.84
C GLU A 72 -9.91 -8.22 11.87
N CYS A 73 -9.33 -8.24 10.67
CA CYS A 73 -9.60 -9.28 9.68
C CYS A 73 -9.23 -10.68 10.18
N ILE A 74 -8.09 -10.82 10.83
CA ILE A 74 -7.59 -12.13 11.28
C ILE A 74 -8.30 -12.57 12.56
N GLU A 75 -8.47 -11.66 13.50
CA GLU A 75 -8.93 -11.99 14.86
C GLU A 75 -10.45 -12.06 14.95
N THR A 76 -11.14 -11.07 14.38
CA THR A 76 -12.60 -10.95 14.49
C THR A 76 -13.29 -11.65 13.33
N ARG A 77 -12.80 -11.42 12.10
CA ARG A 77 -13.44 -11.95 10.89
C ARG A 77 -12.90 -13.32 10.47
N LEU A 78 -11.95 -13.87 11.23
CA LEU A 78 -11.33 -15.18 11.02
C LEU A 78 -10.78 -15.39 9.59
N MET A 79 -10.35 -14.31 8.94
CA MET A 79 -9.83 -14.35 7.58
C MET A 79 -8.42 -14.95 7.53
N THR A 80 -8.09 -15.54 6.38
CA THR A 80 -6.69 -15.84 6.02
C THR A 80 -5.99 -14.57 5.54
N VAL A 81 -4.66 -14.50 5.59
CA VAL A 81 -3.88 -13.34 5.11
C VAL A 81 -4.22 -12.96 3.66
N PRO A 82 -4.37 -13.89 2.70
CA PRO A 82 -4.81 -13.54 1.35
C PRO A 82 -6.23 -12.94 1.28
N GLN A 83 -7.15 -13.38 2.15
CA GLN A 83 -8.49 -12.79 2.22
C GLN A 83 -8.45 -11.39 2.84
N ALA A 84 -7.67 -11.21 3.90
CA ALA A 84 -7.44 -9.92 4.53
C ALA A 84 -6.82 -8.93 3.52
N ALA A 85 -5.83 -9.35 2.74
CA ALA A 85 -5.24 -8.51 1.69
C ALA A 85 -6.29 -8.01 0.68
N LYS A 86 -7.12 -8.92 0.16
CA LYS A 86 -8.20 -8.54 -0.76
C LYS A 86 -9.20 -7.58 -0.11
N HIS A 87 -9.54 -7.83 1.15
CA HIS A 87 -10.48 -7.00 1.90
C HIS A 87 -9.93 -5.58 2.12
N ILE A 88 -8.69 -5.48 2.61
CA ILE A 88 -8.01 -4.20 2.88
C ILE A 88 -7.82 -3.41 1.57
N THR A 89 -7.45 -4.07 0.47
CA THR A 89 -7.39 -3.43 -0.85
C THR A 89 -8.76 -2.94 -1.33
N ALA A 90 -9.83 -3.69 -1.07
CA ALA A 90 -11.19 -3.25 -1.39
C ALA A 90 -11.65 -2.04 -0.56
N LEU A 91 -11.09 -1.84 0.64
CA LEU A 91 -11.28 -0.64 1.46
C LEU A 91 -10.45 0.57 1.00
N GLY A 92 -9.70 0.45 -0.11
CA GLY A 92 -8.90 1.54 -0.69
C GLY A 92 -7.42 1.54 -0.27
N HIS A 93 -7.00 0.58 0.55
CA HIS A 93 -5.61 0.45 0.97
C HIS A 93 -4.87 -0.57 0.10
N ASP A 94 -4.19 -0.11 -0.95
CA ASP A 94 -3.47 -0.98 -1.90
C ASP A 94 -2.32 -1.79 -1.25
N VAL A 95 -2.61 -3.00 -0.75
CA VAL A 95 -1.67 -3.90 -0.07
C VAL A 95 -1.51 -5.19 -0.88
N CYS A 96 -0.30 -5.76 -0.86
CA CYS A 96 -0.08 -7.13 -1.29
C CYS A 96 0.02 -8.07 -0.08
N ALA A 97 -0.39 -9.32 -0.26
CA ALA A 97 -0.38 -10.31 0.83
C ALA A 97 1.04 -10.52 1.41
N SER A 98 2.07 -10.49 0.57
CA SER A 98 3.47 -10.63 1.00
C SER A 98 3.88 -9.54 2.01
N SER A 99 3.50 -8.29 1.78
CA SER A 99 3.78 -7.22 2.74
C SER A 99 3.06 -7.45 4.07
N LEU A 100 1.83 -7.97 4.05
CA LEU A 100 1.10 -8.31 5.28
C LEU A 100 1.74 -9.49 6.02
N TYR A 101 2.31 -10.47 5.32
CA TYR A 101 3.08 -11.55 5.94
C TYR A 101 4.30 -11.03 6.70
N GLU A 102 5.01 -10.03 6.17
CA GLU A 102 6.10 -9.38 6.89
C GLU A 102 5.60 -8.61 8.12
N ARG A 103 4.43 -7.96 8.05
CA ARG A 103 3.82 -7.28 9.23
C ARG A 103 3.50 -8.27 10.34
N ILE A 104 2.81 -9.37 10.04
CA ILE A 104 2.45 -10.35 11.08
C ILE A 104 3.66 -11.08 11.66
N LYS A 105 4.80 -11.12 10.96
CA LYS A 105 6.03 -11.75 11.48
C LYS A 105 6.50 -11.08 12.77
N ALA A 106 6.25 -9.78 12.91
CA ALA A 106 6.55 -9.00 14.12
C ALA A 106 5.58 -9.25 15.28
N ASN A 107 4.42 -9.90 15.04
CA ASN A 107 3.42 -10.21 16.06
C ASN A 107 3.13 -11.73 16.11
N PRO A 108 3.76 -12.48 17.03
CA PRO A 108 3.64 -13.94 17.12
C PRO A 108 2.20 -14.45 17.29
N ASP A 109 1.38 -13.74 18.07
CA ASP A 109 0.00 -14.15 18.33
C ASP A 109 -0.88 -13.99 17.09
N LEU A 110 -0.75 -12.85 16.41
CA LEU A 110 -1.47 -12.60 15.17
C LEU A 110 -1.05 -13.60 14.08
N LYS A 111 0.25 -13.93 14.01
CA LYS A 111 0.78 -14.98 13.12
C LYS A 111 0.17 -16.35 13.45
N LYS A 112 0.07 -16.71 14.73
CA LYS A 112 -0.55 -17.97 15.17
C LYS A 112 -2.02 -18.04 14.76
N ARG A 113 -2.79 -16.98 15.00
CA ARG A 113 -4.22 -16.89 14.60
C ARG A 113 -4.39 -17.00 13.08
N ALA A 114 -3.58 -16.28 12.30
CA ALA A 114 -3.60 -16.36 10.84
C ALA A 114 -3.35 -17.79 10.32
N ARG A 115 -2.40 -18.51 10.94
CA ARG A 115 -2.11 -19.92 10.61
C ARG A 115 -3.30 -20.83 10.93
N MET A 116 -3.94 -20.64 12.08
CA MET A 116 -5.14 -21.41 12.46
C MET A 116 -6.29 -21.19 11.47
N ASN A 117 -6.53 -19.94 11.06
CA ASN A 117 -7.55 -19.62 10.06
C ASN A 117 -7.27 -20.30 8.71
N ALA A 118 -6.00 -20.31 8.27
CA ALA A 118 -5.59 -21.00 7.06
C ALA A 118 -5.84 -22.51 7.14
N GLN A 119 -5.50 -23.14 8.27
CA GLN A 119 -5.74 -24.56 8.48
C GLN A 119 -7.23 -24.90 8.47
N ARG A 120 -8.06 -24.11 9.18
CA ARG A 120 -9.53 -24.27 9.17
C ARG A 120 -10.08 -24.19 7.75
N ARG A 121 -9.58 -23.22 6.96
CA ARG A 121 -9.98 -23.08 5.55
C ARG A 121 -9.59 -24.30 4.72
N MET A 122 -8.36 -24.79 4.86
CA MET A 122 -7.91 -26.00 4.14
C MET A 122 -8.80 -27.21 4.44
N VAL A 123 -9.11 -27.45 5.72
CA VAL A 123 -10.00 -28.54 6.14
C VAL A 123 -11.39 -28.38 5.50
N SER A 124 -11.98 -27.19 5.58
CA SER A 124 -13.29 -26.90 4.97
C SER A 124 -13.31 -27.07 3.45
N VAL A 125 -12.22 -26.70 2.76
CA VAL A 125 -12.10 -26.89 1.30
C VAL A 125 -11.95 -28.38 0.98
N GLY A 126 -11.11 -29.12 1.71
CA GLY A 126 -10.93 -30.55 1.54
C GLY A 126 -12.24 -31.33 1.71
N GLN A 127 -12.99 -31.04 2.78
CA GLN A 127 -14.31 -31.64 3.01
C GLN A 127 -15.30 -31.36 1.87
N ARG A 128 -15.31 -30.14 1.33
CA ARG A 128 -16.16 -29.77 0.19
C ARG A 128 -15.78 -30.53 -1.08
N LEU A 129 -14.49 -30.69 -1.36
CA LEU A 129 -14.01 -31.44 -2.52
C LEU A 129 -14.37 -32.93 -2.39
N GLN A 130 -14.21 -33.51 -1.21
CA GLN A 130 -14.58 -34.90 -0.95
C GLN A 130 -16.09 -35.12 -1.16
N ARG A 131 -16.94 -34.24 -0.61
CA ARG A 131 -18.40 -34.31 -0.83
C ARG A 131 -18.77 -34.23 -2.33
N ARG A 132 -18.12 -33.35 -3.10
CA ARG A 132 -18.35 -33.25 -4.54
C ARG A 132 -17.95 -34.51 -5.30
N ARG A 133 -16.85 -35.16 -4.89
CA ARG A 133 -16.39 -36.43 -5.50
C ARG A 133 -17.34 -37.59 -5.22
N HIS A 134 -18.00 -37.61 -4.06
CA HIS A 134 -18.99 -38.66 -3.74
C HIS A 134 -20.39 -38.40 -4.32
N ALA A 135 -20.65 -37.19 -4.83
CA ALA A 135 -21.92 -36.80 -5.43
C ALA A 135 -21.91 -36.83 -6.97
N ALA A 136 -20.76 -37.18 -7.58
CA ALA A 136 -20.57 -37.39 -9.01
C ALA A 136 -20.35 -38.88 -9.27
#